data_AF-A0A2D6X020-F1
#
_entry.id   AF-A0A2D6X020-F1
#
_cell.length_a   1.000
_cell.length_b   1.000
_cell.length_c   1.000
_cell.angle_alpha   90.00
_cell.angle_beta   90.00
_cell.angle_gamma   90.00
#
_symmetry.space_group_name_H-M   'P 1'
#
loop_
_entity.id
_entity.type
_entity.pdbx_description
1 polymer ?
#
loop_
_entity_poly.entity_id
_entity_poly.type
_entity_poly.pdbx_seq_one_letter_code
_entity_poly.pdbx_strand_id
1 'polypeptide(L)' 'MADNLGWEETYDKRMSNLVRECMLILEGLVPNKEQRDPIRQLMRRTIYNVTDGLKDELVSMGLERKQETFKYPR' A
#
# COMPACT_ATOMS: atom_id res chain seq x y z
N MET A 1 16.40 -18.85 -13.56
CA MET A 1 16.37 -17.56 -12.85
C MET A 1 15.35 -16.63 -13.51
N ALA A 2 14.08 -17.02 -13.54
CA ALA A 2 13.02 -16.31 -14.29
C ALA A 2 11.84 -15.85 -13.44
N ASP A 3 11.73 -16.27 -12.18
CA ASP A 3 10.58 -15.95 -11.32
C ASP A 3 10.63 -14.57 -10.66
N ASN A 4 11.80 -13.95 -10.51
CA ASN A 4 11.91 -12.65 -9.82
C ASN A 4 11.39 -11.47 -10.65
N LEU A 5 11.51 -11.53 -11.98
CA LEU A 5 11.15 -10.41 -12.87
C LEU A 5 9.64 -10.12 -12.86
N GLY A 6 8.80 -11.15 -12.84
CA GLY A 6 7.34 -10.97 -12.82
C GLY A 6 6.81 -10.46 -11.48
N TRP A 7 7.46 -10.82 -10.37
CA TRP A 7 7.08 -10.35 -9.04
C TRP A 7 7.45 -8.88 -8.83
N GLU A 8 8.66 -8.48 -9.23
CA GLU A 8 9.13 -7.10 -9.14
C GLU A 8 8.23 -6.16 -9.96
N GLU A 9 7.88 -6.56 -11.18
CA GLU A 9 6.96 -5.81 -12.05
C GLU A 9 5.54 -5.72 -11.46
N THR A 10 5.05 -6.77 -10.81
CA THR A 10 3.75 -6.78 -10.12
C THR A 10 3.74 -5.87 -8.90
N TYR A 11 4.81 -5.91 -8.09
CA TYR A 11 5.00 -5.05 -6.94
C TYR A 11 5.05 -3.57 -7.34
N ASP A 12 5.87 -3.24 -8.34
CA ASP A 12 6.03 -1.87 -8.83
C ASP A 12 4.72 -1.30 -9.38
N LYS A 13 3.95 -2.13 -10.08
CA LYS A 13 2.63 -1.72 -10.60
C LYS A 13 1.64 -1.43 -9.49
N ARG A 14 1.58 -2.26 -8.44
CA ARG A 14 0.68 -2.07 -7.28
C ARG A 14 1.08 -0.85 -6.45
N MET A 15 2.37 -0.68 -6.19
CA MET A 15 2.89 0.48 -5.47
C MET A 15 2.68 1.78 -6.26
N SER A 16 2.93 1.78 -7.57
CA SER A 16 2.68 2.95 -8.43
C SER A 16 1.20 3.34 -8.45
N ASN A 17 0.29 2.37 -8.46
CA ASN A 17 -1.14 2.65 -8.37
C ASN A 17 -1.54 3.23 -7.02
N LEU A 18 -1.03 2.68 -5.92
CA LEU A 18 -1.27 3.18 -4.56
C LEU A 18 -0.80 4.64 -4.41
N VAL A 19 0.41 4.95 -4.90
CA VAL A 19 0.96 6.31 -4.87
C VAL A 19 0.11 7.25 -5.73
N ARG A 20 -0.30 6.82 -6.92
CA ARG A 20 -1.16 7.63 -7.80
C ARG A 20 -2.52 7.94 -7.16
N GLU A 21 -3.15 6.97 -6.50
CA GLU A 21 -4.40 7.19 -5.78
C GLU A 21 -4.22 8.15 -4.60
N CYS A 22 -3.14 8.02 -3.84
CA CYS A 22 -2.81 8.96 -2.76
C CYS A 22 -2.58 10.37 -3.31
N MET A 23 -1.83 10.51 -4.40
CA MET A 23 -1.55 11.80 -5.04
C MET A 23 -2.83 12.45 -5.60
N LEU A 24 -3.72 11.69 -6.25
CA LEU A 24 -5.01 12.21 -6.73
C LEU A 24 -5.88 12.75 -5.60
N ILE A 25 -5.90 12.08 -4.46
CA ILE A 25 -6.64 12.54 -3.27
C ILE A 25 -6.04 13.85 -2.71
N LEU A 26 -4.71 14.01 -2.81
CA LEU A 26 -3.98 15.15 -2.28
C LEU A 26 -3.91 16.36 -3.24
N GLU A 27 -3.88 16.13 -4.56
CA GLU A 27 -3.79 17.16 -5.59
C GLU A 27 -5.14 17.88 -5.84
N GLY A 28 -6.26 17.21 -5.57
CA GLY A 28 -7.60 17.75 -5.86
C GLY A 28 -8.27 18.54 -4.72
N LEU A 29 -7.77 18.45 -3.49
CA LEU A 29 -8.40 19.05 -2.32
C LEU A 29 -7.37 19.45 -1.26
N VAL A 30 -7.47 20.68 -0.75
CA VAL A 30 -6.94 21.02 0.57
C VAL A 30 -8.01 20.60 1.59
N PRO A 31 -7.88 19.44 2.26
CA PRO A 31 -8.94 18.96 3.13
C PRO A 31 -9.08 19.88 4.35
N ASN A 32 -10.33 20.27 4.61
CA ASN A 32 -10.67 21.03 5.80
C ASN A 32 -10.47 20.14 7.05
N LYS A 33 -10.52 20.74 8.25
CA LYS A 33 -10.18 20.04 9.50
C LYS A 33 -11.03 18.79 9.73
N GLU A 34 -12.29 18.80 9.31
CA GLU A 34 -13.25 17.70 9.46
C GLU A 34 -13.02 16.56 8.47
N GLN A 35 -12.50 16.87 7.27
CA GLN A 35 -12.21 15.89 6.22
C GLN A 35 -10.88 15.16 6.42
N ARG A 36 -9.94 15.72 7.19
CA ARG A 36 -8.59 15.16 7.38
C ARG A 36 -8.60 13.78 8.02
N ASP A 37 -9.42 13.57 9.04
CA ASP A 37 -9.48 12.30 9.76
C ASP A 37 -10.09 11.18 8.90
N PRO A 38 -11.25 11.40 8.24
CA PRO A 38 -11.79 10.45 7.25
C PRO A 38 -10.82 10.11 6.13
N ILE A 39 -10.13 11.11 5.56
CA ILE A 39 -9.14 10.90 4.49
C ILE A 39 -7.95 10.09 5.00
N ARG A 40 -7.44 10.39 6.21
CA ARG A 40 -6.37 9.62 6.84
C ARG A 40 -6.79 8.16 7.05
N GLN A 41 -8.04 7.93 7.45
CA GLN A 41 -8.58 6.58 7.65
C GLN A 41 -8.74 5.83 6.32
N LEU A 42 -9.23 6.52 5.28
CA LEU A 42 -9.34 5.99 3.92
C LEU A 42 -7.97 5.57 3.38
N MET A 43 -6.97 6.46 3.46
CA MET A 43 -5.60 6.17 3.05
C MET A 43 -5.02 4.97 3.79
N ARG A 44 -5.16 4.91 5.12
CA ARG A 44 -4.70 3.76 5.91
C ARG A 44 -5.33 2.46 5.44
N ARG A 45 -6.65 2.45 5.21
CA ARG A 45 -7.37 1.26 4.72
C ARG A 45 -6.87 0.82 3.34
N THR A 46 -6.71 1.76 2.41
CA THR A 46 -6.22 1.47 1.06
C THR A 46 -4.81 0.89 1.10
N ILE A 47 -3.90 1.50 1.87
CA ILE A 47 -2.54 1.00 2.06
C ILE A 47 -2.56 -0.41 2.63
N TYR A 48 -3.31 -0.66 3.70
CA TYR A 48 -3.36 -1.99 4.32
C TYR A 48 -3.90 -3.04 3.37
N ASN A 49 -5.00 -2.78 2.67
CA ASN A 49 -5.57 -3.72 1.70
C ASN A 49 -4.58 -4.08 0.59
N VAL A 50 -3.85 -3.09 0.04
CA VAL A 50 -2.83 -3.34 -0.98
C VAL A 50 -1.67 -4.15 -0.41
N THR A 51 -1.17 -3.79 0.77
CA THR A 51 -0.05 -4.51 1.39
C THR A 51 -0.41 -5.93 1.85
N ASP A 52 -1.65 -6.16 2.28
CA ASP A 52 -2.10 -7.49 2.67
C ASP A 52 -2.28 -8.38 1.44
N GLY A 53 -2.83 -7.86 0.34
CA GLY A 53 -2.88 -8.61 -0.93
C GLY A 53 -1.49 -8.97 -1.46
N LEU A 54 -0.51 -8.08 -1.33
CA LEU A 54 0.89 -8.37 -1.67
C LEU A 54 1.51 -9.43 -0.74
N LYS A 55 1.20 -9.40 0.56
CA LYS A 55 1.67 -10.41 1.52
C LYS A 55 1.06 -11.78 1.25
N ASP A 56 -0.22 -11.84 0.93
CA ASP A 56 -0.90 -13.10 0.63
C ASP A 56 -0.35 -13.73 -0.66
N GLU A 57 -0.03 -12.92 -1.67
CA GLU A 57 0.68 -13.37 -2.87
C GLU A 57 2.10 -13.87 -2.55
N LEU A 58 2.87 -13.15 -1.72
CA LEU A 58 4.19 -13.60 -1.25
C LEU A 58 4.13 -14.96 -0.53
N VAL A 59 3.14 -15.15 0.35
CA VAL A 59 2.91 -16.44 1.02
C VAL A 59 2.56 -17.53 0.02
N SER A 60 1.76 -17.24 -1.00
CA SER A 60 1.40 -18.18 -2.06
C SER A 60 2.61 -18.61 -2.91
N MET A 61 3.65 -17.78 -3.00
CA MET A 61 4.91 -18.07 -3.68
C MET A 61 5.92 -18.84 -2.80
N GLY A 62 5.52 -19.25 -1.59
CA GLY A 62 6.36 -20.05 -0.68
C GLY A 62 7.35 -19.23 0.15
N LEU A 63 7.23 -17.90 0.18
CA LEU A 63 8.06 -17.03 1.03
C LEU A 63 7.44 -16.91 2.43
N GLU A 64 8.26 -17.10 3.46
CA GLU A 64 7.80 -16.99 4.85
C GLU A 64 7.33 -15.57 5.16
N ARG A 65 6.15 -15.47 5.79
CA ARG A 65 5.55 -14.20 6.22
C ARG A 65 6.38 -13.59 7.35
N LYS A 66 7.33 -12.69 7.04
CA LYS A 66 7.99 -11.87 8.06
C LYS A 66 7.02 -10.81 8.56
N GLN A 67 6.57 -10.95 9.80
CA GLN A 67 5.71 -9.96 10.45
C GLN A 67 6.58 -8.78 10.91
N GLU A 68 6.66 -7.73 10.09
CA GLU A 68 7.36 -6.51 10.47
C GLU A 68 6.44 -5.65 11.37
N THR A 69 6.80 -5.53 12.65
CA THR A 69 6.18 -4.56 13.56
C THR A 69 6.72 -3.17 13.28
N PHE A 70 6.04 -2.42 12.42
CA PHE A 70 6.35 -1.01 12.18
C PHE A 70 5.81 -0.16 13.33
N LYS A 71 6.69 0.47 14.12
CA LYS A 71 6.31 1.44 15.16
C LYS A 71 6.19 2.83 14.53
N TYR A 72 4.98 3.34 14.41
CA TYR A 72 4.76 4.72 13.98
C TYR A 72 5.30 5.71 15.03
N PRO A 73 6.07 6.74 14.63
CA PRO A 73 6.36 7.88 15.50
C PRO A 73 5.03 8.55 15.88
N ARG A 74 4.89 8.90 17.17
CA ARG A 74 3.74 9.63 17.71
C ARG A 74 3.77 11.09 17.28
#